data_AF-A0A969JZE5-F1
#
_entry.id   AF-A0A969JZE5-F1
#
_cell.length_a   1.000
_cell.length_b   1.000
_cell.length_c   1.000
_cell.angle_alpha   90.00
_cell.angle_beta   90.00
_cell.angle_gamma   90.00
#
_symmetry.space_group_name_H-M   'P 1'
#
loop_
_entity.id
_entity.type
_entity.pdbx_description
1 polymer ?
#
loop_
_entity_poly.entity_id
_entity_poly.type
_entity_poly.pdbx_seq_one_letter_code
_entity_poly.pdbx_strand_id
1 'polypeptide(L)'
;IGELLHESWMLKRQLASQISNSMLDEIYCKARQRGAIGGKISGAGGGGFLLLYCPYECQDAVRKALPELQELQFKVEPDGSKVIFNYLRA
;
A
#
# COMPACT_ATOMS: atom_id res chain seq x y z
N ILE A 1 -4.24 -8.58 11.04
CA ILE A 1 -3.29 -7.68 10.35
C ILE A 1 -4.01 -6.53 9.65
N GLY A 2 -4.99 -6.79 8.78
CA GLY A 2 -5.74 -5.74 8.06
C GLY A 2 -6.30 -4.62 8.96
N GLU A 3 -7.01 -4.95 10.04
CA GLU A 3 -7.58 -3.95 10.95
C GLU A 3 -6.50 -3.07 11.62
N LEU A 4 -5.37 -3.66 12.02
CA LEU A 4 -4.24 -2.88 12.58
C LEU A 4 -3.64 -1.90 11.54
N LEU A 5 -3.62 -2.28 10.26
CA LEU A 5 -3.21 -1.36 9.19
C LEU A 5 -4.20 -0.21 9.05
N HIS A 6 -5.50 -0.50 9.20
CA HIS A 6 -6.54 0.52 9.18
C HIS A 6 -6.42 1.50 10.36
N GLU A 7 -6.29 1.00 11.58
CA GLU A 7 -6.10 1.83 12.78
C GLU A 7 -4.84 2.70 12.66
N SER A 8 -3.72 2.11 12.23
CA SER A 8 -2.48 2.85 11.99
C SER A 8 -2.66 3.95 10.96
N TRP A 9 -3.40 3.70 9.88
CA TRP A 9 -3.72 4.72 8.88
C TRP A 9 -4.57 5.86 9.47
N MET A 10 -5.60 5.54 10.25
CA MET A 10 -6.44 6.53 10.90
C MET A 10 -5.66 7.42 11.87
N LEU A 11 -4.75 6.84 12.67
CA LEU A 11 -3.84 7.59 13.54
C LEU A 11 -2.88 8.47 12.73
N LYS A 12 -2.31 7.94 11.64
CA LYS A 12 -1.38 8.70 10.78
C LYS A 12 -2.06 9.92 10.13
N ARG A 13 -3.34 9.81 9.77
CA ARG A 13 -4.15 10.94 9.27
C ARG A 13 -4.33 12.05 10.30
N GLN A 14 -4.40 11.72 11.59
CA GLN A 14 -4.53 12.71 12.67
C GLN A 14 -3.21 13.46 12.94
N LEU A 15 -2.07 12.83 12.68
CA LEU A 15 -0.76 13.36 13.07
C LEU A 15 -0.21 14.46 12.13
N ALA A 16 -0.57 14.48 10.85
CA ALA A 16 -0.19 15.57 9.97
C ALA A 16 -1.14 15.73 8.78
N SER A 17 -1.58 16.97 8.57
CA SER A 17 -2.49 17.38 7.49
C SER A 17 -1.92 17.18 6.09
N GLN A 18 -0.60 16.99 5.94
CA GLN A 18 0.06 16.71 4.66
C GLN A 18 0.21 15.22 4.34
N ILE A 19 -0.17 14.31 5.25
CA ILE A 19 0.02 12.86 5.05
C ILE A 19 -1.04 12.27 4.12
N SER A 20 -2.26 12.80 4.14
CA SER A 20 -3.33 12.43 3.22
C SER A 20 -3.82 13.65 2.44
N ASN A 21 -4.45 13.39 1.30
CA ASN A 21 -5.18 14.37 0.52
C ASN A 21 -6.56 13.78 0.16
N SER A 22 -7.48 14.62 -0.33
CA SER A 22 -8.85 14.20 -0.66
C SER A 22 -8.90 13.00 -1.62
N MET A 23 -8.01 12.98 -2.62
CA MET A 23 -7.90 11.89 -3.57
C MET A 23 -7.52 10.56 -2.90
N LEU A 24 -6.51 10.55 -2.02
CA LEU A 24 -6.08 9.36 -1.29
C LEU A 24 -7.17 8.85 -0.34
N ASP A 25 -7.87 9.76 0.33
CA ASP A 25 -8.98 9.41 1.22
C ASP A 25 -10.15 8.77 0.44
N GLU A 26 -10.49 9.31 -0.74
CA GLU A 26 -11.52 8.75 -1.62
C GLU A 26 -11.15 7.35 -2.11
N ILE A 27 -9.92 7.18 -2.62
CA ILE A 27 -9.38 5.88 -3.06
C ILE A 27 -9.46 4.85 -1.92
N TYR A 28 -9.00 5.23 -0.73
CA TYR A 28 -8.98 4.34 0.43
C TYR A 28 -10.39 3.94 0.88
N CYS A 29 -11.32 4.90 0.94
CA CYS A 29 -12.72 4.64 1.25
C CYS A 29 -13.37 3.70 0.22
N LYS A 30 -13.14 3.94 -1.07
CA LYS A 30 -13.66 3.11 -2.16
C LYS A 30 -13.13 1.68 -2.09
N ALA A 31 -11.84 1.50 -1.75
CA ALA A 31 -11.26 0.19 -1.47
C ALA A 31 -11.94 -0.52 -0.29
N ARG A 32 -12.13 0.18 0.84
CA ARG A 32 -12.78 -0.38 2.05
C ARG A 32 -14.22 -0.83 1.75
N GLN A 33 -14.98 -0.03 1.02
CA GLN A 33 -16.35 -0.37 0.59
C GLN A 33 -16.43 -1.62 -0.29
N ARG A 34 -15.32 -2.04 -0.92
CA ARG A 34 -15.26 -3.19 -1.82
C ARG A 34 -14.58 -4.41 -1.22
N GLY A 35 -14.32 -4.38 0.08
CA GLY A 35 -13.80 -5.52 0.84
C GLY A 35 -12.34 -5.39 1.28
N ALA A 36 -11.67 -4.25 1.05
CA ALA A 36 -10.41 -4.00 1.74
C ALA A 36 -10.65 -3.90 3.26
N ILE A 37 -9.79 -4.54 4.04
CA ILE A 37 -9.82 -4.53 5.51
C ILE A 37 -9.00 -3.35 6.02
N GLY A 38 -7.87 -3.07 5.39
CA GLY A 38 -7.02 -1.95 5.74
C GLY A 38 -5.92 -1.75 4.72
N GLY A 39 -4.99 -0.84 5.01
CA GLY A 39 -3.93 -0.52 4.08
C GLY A 39 -2.93 0.46 4.64
N LYS A 40 -1.85 0.68 3.90
CA LYS A 40 -0.74 1.54 4.27
C LYS A 40 -0.28 2.32 3.05
N ILE A 41 -0.10 3.62 3.20
CA ILE A 41 0.64 4.42 2.23
C ILE A 41 2.13 4.25 2.52
N SER A 42 2.85 3.72 1.52
CA SER A 42 4.29 3.50 1.55
C SER A 42 4.99 4.64 0.79
N GLY A 43 5.74 5.47 1.53
CA GLY A 43 6.40 6.69 1.04
C GLY A 43 6.53 7.73 2.15
N ALA A 44 7.24 8.83 1.88
CA ALA A 44 7.45 9.93 2.83
C ALA A 44 6.16 10.73 3.15
N GLY A 45 5.07 10.53 2.40
CA GLY A 45 3.80 11.26 2.50
C GLY A 45 3.47 11.98 1.20
N GLY A 46 2.18 12.17 0.89
CA GLY A 46 1.72 12.91 -0.29
C GLY A 46 1.63 12.14 -1.63
N GLY A 47 2.13 10.90 -1.70
CA GLY A 47 2.09 10.06 -2.90
C GLY A 47 2.87 8.76 -2.73
N GLY A 48 3.06 8.00 -3.82
CA GLY A 48 3.80 6.74 -3.83
C GLY A 48 2.89 5.53 -3.98
N PHE A 49 3.07 4.53 -3.12
CA PHE A 49 2.32 3.27 -3.20
C PHE A 49 1.25 3.17 -2.12
N LEU A 50 0.04 2.79 -2.51
CA LEU A 50 -1.00 2.36 -1.59
C LEU A 50 -1.02 0.83 -1.51
N LEU A 51 -0.60 0.29 -0.38
CA LEU A 51 -0.74 -1.13 -0.06
C LEU A 51 -2.13 -1.37 0.53
N LEU A 52 -2.93 -2.23 -0.08
CA LEU A 52 -4.23 -2.66 0.42
C LEU A 52 -4.18 -4.11 0.87
N TYR A 53 -4.85 -4.39 1.98
CA TYR A 53 -5.04 -5.74 2.52
C TYR A 53 -6.52 -6.10 2.43
N CYS A 54 -6.86 -7.15 1.68
CA CYS A 54 -8.23 -7.61 1.47
C CYS A 54 -8.28 -9.15 1.35
N PRO A 55 -9.44 -9.78 1.63
CA PRO A 55 -9.66 -11.20 1.34
C PRO A 55 -9.46 -11.48 -0.16
N TYR A 56 -9.05 -12.70 -0.49
CA TYR A 56 -8.72 -13.09 -1.87
C TYR A 56 -9.92 -12.89 -2.81
N GLU A 57 -11.09 -13.30 -2.35
CA GLU A 57 -12.37 -13.17 -3.02
C GLU A 57 -12.79 -11.71 -3.31
N CYS A 58 -12.24 -10.74 -2.57
CA CYS A 58 -12.54 -9.32 -2.75
C CYS A 58 -11.53 -8.62 -3.67
N GLN A 59 -10.39 -9.23 -4.01
CA GLN A 59 -9.32 -8.56 -4.76
C GLN A 59 -9.81 -8.01 -6.10
N ASP A 60 -10.57 -8.78 -6.87
CA ASP A 60 -11.10 -8.33 -8.16
C ASP A 60 -12.11 -7.20 -8.03
N ALA A 61 -12.92 -7.21 -6.96
CA ALA A 61 -13.84 -6.12 -6.67
C ALA A 61 -13.10 -4.83 -6.33
N VAL A 62 -12.00 -4.93 -5.57
CA VAL A 62 -11.13 -3.78 -5.24
C VAL A 62 -10.40 -3.26 -6.48
N ARG A 63 -9.82 -4.15 -7.31
CA ARG A 63 -9.17 -3.76 -8.59
C ARG A 63 -10.11 -2.99 -9.50
N LYS A 64 -11.31 -3.54 -9.74
CA LYS A 64 -12.33 -2.91 -10.60
C LYS A 64 -12.82 -1.57 -10.05
N ALA A 65 -12.74 -1.38 -8.74
CA ALA A 65 -13.14 -0.14 -8.11
C ALA A 65 -12.08 0.96 -8.22
N LEU A 66 -10.84 0.65 -8.59
CA LEU A 66 -9.74 1.62 -8.69
C LEU A 66 -9.13 1.64 -10.10
N PRO A 67 -9.93 1.83 -11.18
CA PRO A 67 -9.43 1.79 -12.55
C PRO A 67 -8.39 2.88 -12.86
N GLU A 68 -8.38 3.96 -12.08
CA GLU A 68 -7.42 5.06 -12.18
C GLU A 68 -6.01 4.70 -11.65
N LEU A 69 -5.86 3.59 -10.94
CA LEU A 69 -4.59 3.17 -10.35
C LEU A 69 -3.99 1.99 -11.12
N GLN A 70 -2.66 2.00 -11.23
CA GLN A 70 -1.91 0.87 -11.73
C GLN A 70 -1.60 -0.12 -10.60
N GLU A 71 -2.07 -1.36 -10.73
CA GLU A 71 -1.69 -2.42 -9.81
C GLU A 71 -0.23 -2.84 -10.05
N LEU A 72 0.56 -2.90 -8.98
CA LEU A 72 1.90 -3.46 -8.99
C LEU A 72 1.87 -4.85 -8.37
N GLN A 73 2.26 -5.87 -9.14
CA GLN A 73 2.51 -7.19 -8.58
C GLN A 73 3.82 -7.17 -7.80
N PHE A 74 3.78 -7.59 -6.54
CA PHE A 74 4.97 -7.69 -5.70
C PHE A 74 4.91 -8.98 -4.87
N LYS A 75 6.08 -9.40 -4.38
CA LYS A 75 6.24 -10.49 -3.43
C LYS A 75 7.17 -10.01 -2.32
N VAL A 76 7.05 -10.63 -1.14
CA VAL A 76 8.00 -10.38 -0.05
C VAL A 76 9.33 -11.02 -0.44
N GLU A 77 10.39 -10.23 -0.44
CA GLU A 77 11.75 -10.71 -0.66
C GLU A 77 12.35 -11.07 0.71
N PRO A 78 12.66 -12.35 0.98
CA PRO A 78 13.31 -12.75 2.23
C PRO A 78 14.78 -12.31 2.30
N ASP A 79 15.41 -12.05 1.15
CA ASP A 79 16.82 -11.70 1.08
C ASP A 79 17.07 -10.18 1.14
N GLY A 80 18.15 -9.80 1.82
CA GLY A 80 18.65 -8.43 1.81
C GLY A 80 19.51 -8.10 0.59
N SER A 81 20.29 -7.02 0.70
CA SER A 81 21.29 -6.68 -0.31
C SER A 81 22.31 -7.81 -0.50
N LYS A 82 22.60 -8.16 -1.76
CA LYS A 82 23.58 -9.20 -2.14
C LYS A 82 24.61 -8.62 -3.10
N VAL A 83 25.89 -8.89 -2.85
CA VAL A 83 26.96 -8.60 -3.80
C VAL A 83 26.95 -9.65 -4.90
N ILE A 84 26.62 -9.25 -6.13
CA ILE A 84 26.54 -10.16 -7.29
C ILE A 84 27.88 -10.35 -8.02
N PHE A 85 28.88 -9.50 -7.74
CA PHE A 85 30.24 -9.63 -8.27
C PHE A 85 31.28 -9.16 -7.25
N ASN A 86 32.28 -10.01 -6.98
CA ASN A 86 33.49 -9.65 -6.25
C ASN A 86 34.70 -9.97 -7.13
N TYR A 87 35.07 -9.06 -8.03
CA TYR A 87 36.25 -9.23 -8.88
C TYR A 87 37.52 -8.94 -8.06
N LEU A 88 38.28 -9.99 -7.77
CA LEU A 88 39.68 -9.83 -7.39
C LEU A 88 40.47 -9.54 -8.66
N ARG A 89 40.97 -8.31 -8.80
CA ARG A 89 42.04 -8.02 -9.76
C ARG A 89 43.32 -8.66 -9.21
N ALA A 90 43.78 -9.73 -9.87
CA ALA A 90 45.14 -10.23 -9.76
C ALA A 90 46.09 -9.32 -10.53
#